data_AF-A0A954C447-F1
#
_entry.id   AF-A0A954C447-F1
#
_cell.length_a   1.000
_cell.length_b   1.000
_cell.length_c   1.000
_cell.angle_alpha   90.00
_cell.angle_beta   90.00
_cell.angle_gamma   90.00
#
_symmetry.space_group_name_H-M   'P 1'
#
loop_
_entity.id
_entity.type
_entity.pdbx_description
1 polymer ?
#
loop_
_entity_poly.entity_id
_entity_poly.type
_entity_poly.pdbx_seq_one_letter_code
_entity_poly.pdbx_strand_id
1 'polypeptide(L)'
;MTARRRLRGALAVLASACLGCSSVWVRDDARIDPPRSLAVLPFLPAAELRFEHAADPELLAHLGARADQLQRVIAGRLALLPYLQLPHAQVARRLKDAGLDDPRRAWEASPAALRAALGVDLIVRGVLTEDLHVPAGIIYWRSIGCRMEVLDLRYAGEVFATLERTEGDLGGLLMEMGQPVEGLEDTLDSHSELGFLRLADLLAGELAREFPRASQAPSVEPPRIASARWKLDDHPWSADARSASSGRAPTPAHTLGPGARLRLHLQGTPGQRAMLRLSGGRAVPLFEVAPGRYEGRYRASSGEHCRAPRLVLAGPFGAADARELPLCVDARLPGRPLELLVQRRGQEVELRWGCPPRPSPTAVEVSAYVIHERTARGALRELGRVRDLEARVPARSDAAGYAVAALSATGALGDPVWVAAPAQVAADGEESPE
;
A
#
# COMPACT_ATOMS: atom_id res chain seq x y z
N MET A 1 -20.99 -36.89 24.72
CA MET A 1 -21.84 -36.53 23.57
C MET A 1 -22.02 -35.01 23.35
N THR A 2 -21.68 -34.16 24.33
CA THR A 2 -21.86 -32.69 24.28
C THR A 2 -20.79 -31.94 23.46
N ALA A 3 -19.54 -32.42 23.41
CA ALA A 3 -18.47 -31.78 22.63
C ALA A 3 -18.65 -31.90 21.10
N ARG A 4 -19.10 -33.08 20.61
CA ARG A 4 -19.33 -33.31 19.16
C ARG A 4 -20.49 -32.48 18.59
N ARG A 5 -21.50 -32.11 19.40
CA ARG A 5 -22.59 -31.21 18.97
C ARG A 5 -22.13 -29.76 18.85
N ARG A 6 -21.26 -29.29 19.76
CA ARG A 6 -20.66 -27.94 19.67
C ARG A 6 -19.77 -27.79 18.44
N LEU A 7 -18.99 -28.83 18.11
CA LEU A 7 -18.10 -28.82 16.94
C LEU A 7 -18.88 -28.79 15.61
N ARG A 8 -19.98 -29.56 15.49
CA ARG A 8 -20.82 -29.57 14.28
C ARG A 8 -21.60 -28.26 14.09
N GLY A 9 -22.02 -27.61 15.17
CA GLY A 9 -22.64 -26.28 15.11
C GLY A 9 -21.66 -25.20 14.65
N ALA A 10 -20.44 -25.21 15.19
CA ALA A 10 -19.38 -24.28 14.75
C ALA A 10 -19.00 -24.49 13.27
N LEU A 11 -18.89 -25.75 12.82
CA LEU A 11 -18.58 -26.08 11.43
C LEU A 11 -19.69 -25.69 10.43
N ALA A 12 -20.97 -25.77 10.82
CA ALA A 12 -22.07 -25.34 9.96
C ALA A 12 -22.17 -23.81 9.84
N VAL A 13 -21.83 -23.07 10.91
CA VAL A 13 -21.71 -21.60 10.87
C VAL A 13 -20.50 -21.19 10.03
N LEU A 14 -19.36 -21.89 10.16
CA LEU A 14 -18.17 -21.65 9.33
C LEU A 14 -18.43 -21.88 7.84
N ALA A 15 -19.17 -22.93 7.46
CA ALA A 15 -19.45 -23.23 6.05
C ALA A 15 -20.39 -22.21 5.37
N SER A 16 -21.31 -21.60 6.11
CA SER A 16 -22.23 -20.58 5.56
C SER A 16 -21.60 -19.19 5.49
N ALA A 17 -20.54 -18.93 6.26
CA ALA A 17 -19.83 -17.65 6.29
C ALA A 17 -18.76 -17.49 5.21
N CYS A 18 -18.29 -18.59 4.60
CA CYS A 18 -17.32 -18.55 3.51
C CYS A 18 -17.93 -18.16 2.15
N LEU A 19 -19.27 -18.17 2.03
CA LEU A 19 -19.96 -17.70 0.84
C LEU A 19 -20.41 -16.27 1.12
N GLY A 20 -19.63 -15.29 0.66
CA GLY A 20 -19.95 -13.87 0.81
C GLY A 20 -21.41 -13.61 0.43
N CYS A 21 -22.21 -13.16 1.38
CA CYS A 21 -23.60 -12.78 1.13
C CYS A 21 -23.59 -11.33 0.66
N SER A 22 -23.97 -11.12 -0.60
CA SER A 22 -24.20 -9.79 -1.16
C SER A 22 -25.69 -9.62 -1.48
N SER A 23 -26.25 -8.49 -1.09
CA SER A 23 -27.55 -8.05 -1.61
C SER A 23 -27.43 -6.62 -2.11
N VAL A 24 -27.93 -6.39 -3.32
CA VAL A 24 -27.86 -5.10 -3.99
C VAL A 24 -29.26 -4.73 -4.43
N TRP A 25 -29.70 -3.57 -3.98
CA TRP A 25 -31.00 -3.02 -4.33
C TRP A 25 -30.74 -1.70 -5.05
N VAL A 26 -30.84 -1.72 -6.38
CA VAL A 26 -30.75 -0.52 -7.21
C VAL A 26 -32.16 -0.11 -7.60
N ARG A 27 -32.46 1.18 -7.45
CA ARG A 27 -33.71 1.73 -7.97
C ARG A 27 -33.55 2.01 -9.47
N ASP A 28 -34.21 1.21 -10.29
CA ASP A 28 -34.12 1.27 -11.76
C ASP A 28 -35.11 2.30 -12.35
N ASP A 29 -35.05 3.54 -11.85
CA ASP A 29 -35.82 4.63 -12.42
C ASP A 29 -34.97 5.33 -13.49
N ALA A 30 -35.40 5.28 -14.75
CA ALA A 30 -34.75 5.97 -15.86
C ALA A 30 -34.80 7.50 -15.64
N ARG A 31 -33.80 8.05 -14.95
CA ARG A 31 -33.68 9.49 -14.70
C ARG A 31 -33.19 10.22 -15.95
N ILE A 32 -33.79 11.37 -16.22
CA ILE A 32 -33.51 12.21 -17.41
C ILE A 32 -32.09 12.81 -17.37
N ASP A 33 -31.50 12.97 -16.19
CA ASP A 33 -30.10 13.43 -16.01
C ASP A 33 -29.35 12.50 -15.05
N PRO A 34 -28.33 11.75 -15.51
CA PRO A 34 -27.57 10.85 -14.65
C PRO A 34 -26.69 11.65 -13.66
N PRO A 35 -26.54 11.18 -12.41
CA PRO A 35 -25.67 11.84 -11.45
C PRO A 35 -24.21 11.78 -11.91
N ARG A 36 -23.45 12.87 -11.72
CA ARG A 36 -22.08 13.01 -12.25
C ARG A 36 -21.02 13.08 -11.18
N SER A 37 -21.35 13.60 -10.00
CA SER A 37 -20.42 13.82 -8.90
C SER A 37 -20.82 13.05 -7.66
N LEU A 38 -19.84 12.58 -6.89
CA LEU A 38 -20.09 11.85 -5.64
C LEU A 38 -19.16 12.30 -4.51
N ALA A 39 -19.64 12.22 -3.27
CA ALA A 39 -18.81 12.29 -2.07
C ALA A 39 -19.06 11.06 -1.18
N VAL A 40 -18.01 10.56 -0.54
CA VAL A 40 -18.13 9.50 0.47
C VAL A 40 -18.03 10.15 1.84
N LEU A 41 -19.13 10.10 2.60
CA LEU A 41 -19.18 10.62 3.97
C LEU A 41 -18.34 9.74 4.91
N PRO A 42 -18.00 10.23 6.11
CA PRO A 42 -17.47 9.37 7.17
C PRO A 42 -18.42 8.19 7.45
N PHE A 43 -17.87 7.00 7.67
CA PHE A 43 -18.66 5.82 7.98
C PHE A 43 -18.87 5.73 9.49
N LEU A 44 -19.98 5.11 9.89
CA LEU A 44 -20.30 4.88 11.30
C LEU A 44 -20.24 3.39 11.63
N PRO A 45 -19.86 3.00 12.85
CA PRO A 45 -20.10 1.64 13.31
C PRO A 45 -21.59 1.42 13.60
N ALA A 46 -22.12 0.23 13.29
CA ALA A 46 -23.54 -0.08 13.52
C ALA A 46 -23.98 0.11 14.99
N ALA A 47 -23.07 -0.10 15.93
CA ALA A 47 -23.29 0.10 17.36
C ALA A 47 -23.72 1.54 17.70
N GLU A 48 -23.16 2.55 17.02
CA GLU A 48 -23.50 3.96 17.26
C GLU A 48 -24.93 4.30 16.79
N LEU A 49 -25.41 3.63 15.74
CA LEU A 49 -26.76 3.86 15.20
C LEU A 49 -27.85 3.14 16.00
N ARG A 50 -27.53 2.03 16.66
CA ARG A 50 -28.51 1.21 17.39
C ARG A 50 -28.82 1.70 18.81
N PHE A 51 -28.25 2.83 19.24
CA PHE A 51 -28.43 3.38 20.59
C PHE A 51 -28.18 2.36 21.71
N GLU A 52 -27.27 1.40 21.49
CA GLU A 52 -26.81 0.50 22.55
C GLU A 52 -25.90 1.30 23.49
N HIS A 53 -26.53 2.05 24.41
CA HIS A 53 -25.90 2.97 25.37
C HIS A 53 -24.90 2.31 26.35
N ALA A 54 -24.65 1.01 26.22
CA ALA A 54 -23.78 0.23 27.09
C ALA A 54 -22.49 -0.26 26.41
N ALA A 55 -22.23 0.14 25.16
CA ALA A 55 -20.98 -0.22 24.50
C ALA A 55 -19.79 0.46 25.20
N ASP A 56 -18.76 -0.33 25.46
CA ASP A 56 -17.48 0.12 25.99
C ASP A 56 -16.89 1.27 25.12
N PRO A 57 -16.56 2.44 25.68
CA PRO A 57 -15.95 3.54 24.94
C PRO A 57 -14.69 3.15 24.15
N GLU A 58 -13.88 2.22 24.66
CA GLU A 58 -12.69 1.74 23.95
C GLU A 58 -13.07 0.93 22.71
N LEU A 59 -14.11 0.09 22.82
CA LEU A 59 -14.63 -0.67 21.69
C LEU A 59 -15.22 0.26 20.62
N LEU A 60 -15.99 1.28 21.02
CA LEU A 60 -16.53 2.27 20.09
C LEU A 60 -15.42 3.04 19.36
N ALA A 61 -14.37 3.47 20.08
CA ALA A 61 -13.22 4.12 19.47
C ALA A 61 -12.50 3.19 18.47
N HIS A 62 -12.35 1.90 18.80
CA HIS A 62 -11.79 0.91 17.91
C HIS A 62 -12.62 0.75 16.62
N LEU A 63 -13.93 0.56 16.77
CA LEU A 63 -14.84 0.39 15.64
C LEU A 63 -14.94 1.67 14.78
N GLY A 64 -14.87 2.85 15.38
CA GLY A 64 -14.78 4.13 14.67
C GLY A 64 -13.51 4.20 13.81
N ALA A 65 -12.35 3.85 14.36
CA ALA A 65 -11.10 3.80 13.60
C ALA A 65 -11.16 2.79 12.43
N ARG A 66 -11.85 1.66 12.62
CA ARG A 66 -12.08 0.66 11.56
C ARG A 66 -13.03 1.16 10.48
N ALA A 67 -14.11 1.84 10.86
CA ALA A 67 -15.03 2.47 9.93
C ALA A 67 -14.30 3.53 9.07
N ASP A 68 -13.43 4.34 9.67
CA ASP A 68 -12.58 5.32 8.96
C ASP A 68 -11.59 4.66 7.99
N GLN A 69 -10.95 3.56 8.39
CA GLN A 69 -10.09 2.79 7.50
C GLN A 69 -10.87 2.23 6.30
N LEU A 70 -12.02 1.60 6.56
CA LEU A 70 -12.87 1.04 5.52
C LEU A 70 -13.38 2.12 4.55
N GLN A 71 -13.81 3.26 5.08
CA GLN A 71 -14.29 4.39 4.30
C GLN A 71 -13.24 4.91 3.33
N ARG A 72 -11.97 5.00 3.74
CA ARG A 72 -10.86 5.40 2.87
C ARG A 72 -10.60 4.40 1.75
N VAL A 73 -10.66 3.10 2.05
CA VAL A 73 -10.47 2.04 1.05
C VAL A 73 -11.61 2.05 0.02
N ILE A 74 -12.86 2.11 0.48
CA ILE A 74 -14.04 2.23 -0.39
C ILE A 74 -13.97 3.50 -1.23
N ALA A 75 -13.67 4.65 -0.63
CA ALA A 75 -13.51 5.90 -1.36
C ALA A 75 -12.43 5.81 -2.45
N GLY A 76 -11.33 5.09 -2.19
CA GLY A 76 -10.29 4.84 -3.18
C GLY A 76 -10.73 3.94 -4.35
N ARG A 77 -11.60 2.95 -4.08
CA ARG A 77 -12.16 2.06 -5.11
C ARG A 77 -13.25 2.75 -5.93
N LEU A 78 -14.15 3.50 -5.29
CA LEU A 78 -15.17 4.30 -5.98
C LEU A 78 -14.56 5.40 -6.85
N ALA A 79 -13.35 5.87 -6.55
CA ALA A 79 -12.65 6.86 -7.39
C ALA A 79 -12.25 6.31 -8.77
N LEU A 80 -12.38 4.99 -8.98
CA LEU A 80 -12.20 4.32 -10.27
C LEU A 80 -13.49 4.18 -11.07
N LEU A 81 -14.63 4.51 -10.46
CA LEU A 81 -15.93 4.48 -11.09
C LEU A 81 -16.22 5.78 -11.82
N PRO A 82 -17.18 5.78 -12.77
CA PRO A 82 -17.37 6.89 -13.67
C PRO A 82 -18.01 8.16 -13.08
N TYR A 83 -17.49 8.65 -11.97
CA TYR A 83 -18.01 9.78 -11.20
C TYR A 83 -16.90 10.78 -10.87
N LEU A 84 -17.25 12.07 -10.86
CA LEU A 84 -16.45 13.15 -10.30
C LEU A 84 -16.47 13.06 -8.78
N GLN A 85 -15.57 12.26 -8.21
CA GLN A 85 -15.48 12.11 -6.77
C GLN A 85 -14.74 13.27 -6.09
N LEU A 86 -15.37 13.83 -5.06
CA LEU A 86 -14.72 14.79 -4.18
C LEU A 86 -13.66 14.08 -3.32
N PRO A 87 -12.38 14.52 -3.31
CA PRO A 87 -11.34 13.88 -2.52
C PRO A 87 -11.68 13.85 -1.03
N HIS A 88 -11.35 12.75 -0.34
CA HIS A 88 -11.68 12.54 1.08
C HIS A 88 -11.29 13.74 1.98
N ALA A 89 -10.07 14.29 1.81
CA ALA A 89 -9.62 15.46 2.58
C ALA A 89 -10.46 16.73 2.31
N GLN A 90 -11.00 16.89 1.09
CA GLN A 90 -11.89 18.01 0.77
C GLN A 90 -13.30 17.80 1.35
N VAL A 91 -13.79 16.55 1.39
CA VAL A 91 -15.06 16.22 2.08
C VAL A 91 -14.97 16.62 3.54
N ALA A 92 -13.94 16.14 4.27
CA ALA A 92 -13.74 16.43 5.68
C ALA A 92 -13.64 17.94 5.96
N ARG A 93 -12.87 18.67 5.14
CA ARG A 93 -12.75 20.14 5.25
C ARG A 93 -14.10 20.84 5.03
N ARG A 94 -14.84 20.50 3.98
CA ARG A 94 -16.13 21.14 3.67
C ARG A 94 -17.20 20.84 4.72
N LEU A 95 -17.23 19.61 5.23
CA LEU A 95 -18.10 19.25 6.35
C LEU A 95 -17.77 20.08 7.59
N LYS A 96 -16.48 20.21 7.93
CA LYS A 96 -16.03 21.06 9.05
C LYS A 96 -16.40 22.53 8.85
N ASP A 97 -16.17 23.08 7.67
CA ASP A 97 -16.53 24.47 7.34
C ASP A 97 -18.05 24.71 7.46
N ALA A 98 -18.86 23.66 7.29
CA ALA A 98 -20.31 23.68 7.48
C ALA A 98 -20.79 23.32 8.90
N GLY A 99 -19.88 23.05 9.84
CA GLY A 99 -20.22 22.63 11.22
C GLY A 99 -20.79 21.20 11.30
N LEU A 100 -20.43 20.34 10.34
CA LEU A 100 -20.81 18.93 10.20
C LEU A 100 -19.59 18.01 10.31
N ASP A 101 -18.57 18.40 11.07
CA ASP A 101 -17.33 17.64 11.27
C ASP A 101 -17.53 16.33 12.05
N ASP A 102 -18.56 16.26 12.89
CA ASP A 102 -18.96 15.04 13.56
C ASP A 102 -19.63 14.05 12.58
N PRO A 103 -19.13 12.80 12.45
CA PRO A 103 -19.67 11.78 11.54
C PRO A 103 -21.19 11.55 11.71
N ARG A 104 -21.68 11.56 12.95
CA ARG A 104 -23.10 11.34 13.25
C ARG A 104 -23.94 12.54 12.84
N ARG A 105 -23.49 13.76 13.13
CA ARG A 105 -24.15 14.98 12.63
C ARG A 105 -24.17 15.04 11.10
N ALA A 106 -23.10 14.62 10.43
CA ALA A 106 -23.08 14.51 8.97
C ALA A 106 -24.08 13.45 8.45
N TRP A 107 -24.24 12.34 9.16
CA TRP A 107 -25.20 11.27 8.85
C TRP A 107 -26.67 11.74 8.97
N GLU A 108 -26.96 12.50 10.03
CA GLU A 108 -28.30 13.02 10.36
C GLU A 108 -28.63 14.33 9.60
N ALA A 109 -27.64 14.96 8.95
CA ALA A 109 -27.82 16.21 8.22
C ALA A 109 -28.83 16.07 7.07
N SER A 110 -29.60 17.13 6.83
CA SER A 110 -30.56 17.14 5.73
C SER A 110 -29.83 17.10 4.37
N PRO A 111 -30.45 16.48 3.34
CA PRO A 111 -29.89 16.45 1.99
C PRO A 111 -29.57 17.84 1.43
N ALA A 112 -30.38 18.85 1.77
CA ALA A 112 -30.14 20.24 1.39
C ALA A 112 -28.86 20.81 2.03
N ALA A 113 -28.63 20.55 3.33
CA ALA A 113 -27.42 20.98 4.03
C ALA A 113 -26.17 20.29 3.46
N LEU A 114 -26.24 18.97 3.22
CA LEU A 114 -25.16 18.21 2.61
C LEU A 114 -24.85 18.69 1.18
N ARG A 115 -25.87 19.02 0.40
CA ARG A 115 -25.69 19.58 -0.95
C ARG A 115 -25.03 20.94 -0.91
N ALA A 116 -25.46 21.82 0.00
CA ALA A 116 -24.86 23.14 0.17
C ALA A 116 -23.39 23.04 0.61
N ALA A 117 -23.07 22.11 1.51
CA ALA A 117 -21.72 21.91 2.01
C ALA A 117 -20.79 21.27 0.96
N LEU A 118 -21.24 20.22 0.28
CA LEU A 118 -20.38 19.38 -0.56
C LEU A 118 -20.45 19.73 -2.04
N GLY A 119 -21.58 20.23 -2.54
CA GLY A 119 -21.77 20.58 -3.95
C GLY A 119 -21.68 19.38 -4.90
N VAL A 120 -22.15 18.21 -4.48
CA VAL A 120 -22.16 16.96 -5.27
C VAL A 120 -23.59 16.47 -5.54
N ASP A 121 -23.74 15.59 -6.52
CA ASP A 121 -25.03 14.98 -6.89
C ASP A 121 -25.36 13.79 -5.99
N LEU A 122 -24.38 12.92 -5.75
CA LEU A 122 -24.52 11.75 -4.90
C LEU A 122 -23.73 11.87 -3.62
N ILE A 123 -24.28 11.33 -2.54
CA ILE A 123 -23.52 11.02 -1.34
C ILE A 123 -23.58 9.53 -1.07
N VAL A 124 -22.46 9.00 -0.61
CA VAL A 124 -22.33 7.63 -0.15
C VAL A 124 -22.13 7.69 1.35
N ARG A 125 -23.07 7.12 2.10
CA ARG A 125 -22.95 6.93 3.54
C ARG A 125 -22.89 5.43 3.83
N GLY A 126 -22.03 5.03 4.75
CA GLY A 126 -21.81 3.62 5.05
C GLY A 126 -21.80 3.32 6.54
N VAL A 127 -22.22 2.11 6.86
CA VAL A 127 -22.19 1.55 8.22
C VAL A 127 -21.32 0.31 8.20
N LEU A 128 -20.38 0.22 9.13
CA LEU A 128 -19.67 -1.02 9.45
C LEU A 128 -20.65 -1.92 10.22
N THR A 129 -21.21 -2.92 9.55
CA THR A 129 -22.23 -3.82 10.12
C THR A 129 -21.60 -4.98 10.88
N GLU A 130 -20.38 -5.37 10.51
CA GLU A 130 -19.65 -6.46 11.14
C GLU A 130 -18.14 -6.16 11.09
N ASP A 131 -17.44 -6.42 12.20
CA ASP A 131 -15.97 -6.54 12.28
C ASP A 131 -15.69 -7.63 13.30
N LEU A 132 -15.82 -8.88 12.85
CA LEU A 132 -15.63 -10.06 13.68
C LEU A 132 -14.22 -10.58 13.49
N HIS A 133 -13.51 -10.77 14.60
CA HIS A 133 -12.22 -11.45 14.63
C HIS A 133 -12.26 -12.54 15.71
N VAL A 134 -12.26 -13.79 15.27
CA VAL A 134 -12.26 -14.96 16.15
C VAL A 134 -10.90 -15.65 16.06
N PRO A 135 -10.01 -15.44 17.03
CA PRO A 135 -8.81 -16.26 17.16
C PRO A 135 -9.19 -17.63 17.74
N ALA A 136 -8.89 -18.72 17.03
CA ALA A 136 -9.17 -20.10 17.44
C ALA A 136 -7.88 -20.96 17.37
N GLY A 137 -6.89 -20.58 18.18
CA GLY A 137 -5.59 -21.26 18.22
C GLY A 137 -4.79 -20.98 16.95
N ILE A 138 -4.52 -22.01 16.14
CA ILE A 138 -3.80 -21.90 14.86
C ILE A 138 -4.72 -21.55 13.68
N ILE A 139 -6.03 -21.47 13.91
CA ILE A 139 -7.02 -21.05 12.93
C ILE A 139 -7.54 -19.70 13.40
N TYR A 140 -7.70 -18.77 12.49
CA TYR A 140 -8.41 -17.54 12.73
C TYR A 140 -9.49 -17.37 11.67
N TRP A 141 -10.56 -16.70 12.06
CA TRP A 141 -11.59 -16.27 11.13
C TRP A 141 -11.79 -14.77 11.32
N ARG A 142 -11.75 -14.05 10.21
CA ARG A 142 -12.07 -12.62 10.17
C ARG A 142 -13.23 -12.41 9.22
N SER A 143 -14.17 -11.56 9.61
CA SER A 143 -15.30 -11.17 8.78
C SER A 143 -15.52 -9.67 8.93
N ILE A 144 -15.76 -8.99 7.82
CA ILE A 144 -16.14 -7.58 7.80
C ILE A 144 -17.41 -7.41 6.98
N GLY A 145 -18.31 -6.58 7.47
CA GLY A 145 -19.60 -6.30 6.86
C GLY A 145 -19.77 -4.81 6.66
N CYS A 146 -20.31 -4.42 5.52
CA CYS A 146 -20.65 -3.04 5.24
C CYS A 146 -22.02 -2.93 4.58
N ARG A 147 -22.80 -1.95 5.06
CA ARG A 147 -24.01 -1.49 4.39
C ARG A 147 -23.81 -0.05 3.94
N MET A 148 -24.02 0.21 2.66
CA MET A 148 -23.91 1.52 2.04
C MET A 148 -25.26 1.97 1.50
N GLU A 149 -25.57 3.24 1.71
CA GLU A 149 -26.68 3.93 1.08
C GLU A 149 -26.13 5.04 0.21
N VAL A 150 -26.56 5.06 -1.05
CA VAL A 150 -26.25 6.09 -2.02
C VAL A 150 -27.47 6.97 -2.13
N LEU A 151 -27.35 8.25 -1.75
CA LEU A 151 -28.45 9.22 -1.79
C LEU A 151 -28.22 10.21 -2.93
N ASP A 152 -29.28 10.52 -3.68
CA ASP A 152 -29.26 11.55 -4.72
C ASP A 152 -29.73 12.90 -4.15
N LEU A 153 -28.78 13.80 -3.93
CA LEU A 153 -29.01 15.13 -3.38
C LEU A 153 -29.76 16.07 -4.33
N ARG A 154 -29.90 15.70 -5.61
CA ARG A 154 -30.68 16.49 -6.58
C ARG A 154 -32.17 16.33 -6.34
N TYR A 155 -32.60 15.18 -5.82
CA TYR A 155 -33.98 14.81 -5.58
C TYR A 155 -34.24 14.60 -4.09
N ALA A 156 -34.00 15.64 -3.28
CA ALA A 156 -34.27 15.65 -1.84
C ALA A 156 -33.66 14.48 -1.04
N GLY A 157 -32.55 13.88 -1.52
CA GLY A 157 -31.86 12.79 -0.84
C GLY A 157 -32.56 11.44 -0.96
N GLU A 158 -33.34 11.22 -2.02
CA GLU A 158 -33.87 9.88 -2.34
C GLU A 158 -32.75 8.83 -2.40
N VAL A 159 -33.05 7.63 -1.90
CA VAL A 159 -32.13 6.49 -1.99
C VAL A 159 -32.02 6.06 -3.46
N PHE A 160 -30.84 6.26 -4.02
CA PHE A 160 -30.47 5.85 -5.36
C PHE A 160 -30.11 4.35 -5.40
N ALA A 161 -29.37 3.88 -4.40
CA ALA A 161 -29.07 2.47 -4.22
C ALA A 161 -28.73 2.13 -2.76
N THR A 162 -28.99 0.88 -2.39
CA THR A 162 -28.52 0.28 -1.14
C THR A 162 -27.70 -0.94 -1.48
N LEU A 163 -26.49 -0.99 -0.93
CA LEU A 163 -25.57 -2.12 -1.08
C LEU A 163 -25.28 -2.69 0.30
N GLU A 164 -25.37 -4.00 0.45
CA GLU A 164 -25.04 -4.67 1.70
C GLU A 164 -24.21 -5.91 1.39
N ARG A 165 -23.03 -5.99 2.00
CA ARG A 165 -22.09 -7.07 1.73
C ARG A 165 -21.27 -7.42 2.96
N THR A 166 -21.01 -8.71 3.12
CA THR A 166 -20.09 -9.25 4.11
C THR A 166 -19.05 -10.10 3.42
N GLU A 167 -17.78 -9.88 3.76
CA GLU A 167 -16.64 -10.66 3.29
C GLU A 167 -15.94 -11.30 4.48
N GLY A 168 -15.54 -12.56 4.31
CA GLY A 168 -14.84 -13.35 5.32
C GLY A 168 -13.54 -13.92 4.78
N ASP A 169 -12.53 -13.99 5.63
CA ASP A 169 -11.30 -14.71 5.37
C ASP A 169 -11.03 -15.72 6.50
N LEU A 170 -10.71 -16.95 6.11
CA LEU A 170 -10.36 -18.04 7.00
C LEU A 170 -8.90 -18.38 6.73
N GLY A 171 -8.04 -18.18 7.72
CA GLY A 171 -6.66 -18.66 7.62
C GLY A 171 -6.24 -19.48 8.82
N GLY A 172 -5.10 -20.16 8.63
CA GLY A 172 -4.59 -21.18 9.52
C GLY A 172 -4.34 -22.52 8.82
N LEU A 173 -3.74 -23.44 9.57
CA LEU A 173 -3.19 -24.74 9.13
C LEU A 173 -4.20 -25.80 8.62
N LEU A 174 -5.38 -25.39 8.16
CA LEU A 174 -6.30 -26.28 7.43
C LEU A 174 -6.07 -26.26 5.90
N MET A 175 -5.04 -25.54 5.43
CA MET A 175 -4.61 -25.57 4.04
C MET A 175 -3.85 -26.87 3.74
N GLU A 176 -4.04 -27.42 2.53
CA GLU A 176 -3.58 -28.73 2.07
C GLU A 176 -2.20 -29.12 2.60
N MET A 177 -2.07 -30.38 3.03
CA MET A 177 -0.84 -31.00 3.55
C MET A 177 0.32 -30.89 2.53
N GLY A 178 0.99 -29.74 2.48
CA GLY A 178 2.02 -29.46 1.48
C GLY A 178 2.73 -28.10 1.57
N GLN A 179 2.13 -27.04 2.14
CA GLN A 179 2.75 -25.70 2.21
C GLN A 179 2.74 -25.09 3.63
N PRO A 180 3.64 -25.53 4.53
CA PRO A 180 3.60 -25.15 5.94
C PRO A 180 4.09 -23.72 6.26
N VAL A 181 4.72 -23.01 5.32
CA VAL A 181 5.32 -21.69 5.59
C VAL A 181 4.41 -20.53 5.17
N GLU A 182 3.74 -20.62 4.02
CA GLU A 182 2.81 -19.58 3.54
C GLU A 182 1.59 -19.43 4.46
N GLY A 183 1.05 -20.54 4.98
CA GLY A 183 -0.06 -20.49 5.94
C GLY A 183 0.27 -19.85 7.30
N LEU A 184 1.56 -19.74 7.66
CA LEU A 184 1.99 -19.06 8.89
C LEU A 184 2.08 -17.54 8.71
N GLU A 185 2.51 -17.08 7.52
CA GLU A 185 2.55 -15.65 7.16
C GLU A 185 1.13 -15.08 7.04
N ASP A 186 0.20 -15.79 6.40
CA ASP A 186 -1.22 -15.39 6.35
C ASP A 186 -1.85 -15.34 7.75
N THR A 187 -1.43 -16.23 8.66
CA THR A 187 -1.87 -16.22 10.05
C THR A 187 -1.40 -15.00 10.83
N LEU A 188 -0.14 -14.58 10.66
CA LEU A 188 0.40 -13.39 11.30
C LEU A 188 -0.15 -12.10 10.69
N ASP A 189 -0.25 -12.03 9.36
CA ASP A 189 -0.79 -10.88 8.64
C ASP A 189 -2.26 -10.63 9.01
N SER A 190 -3.04 -11.69 9.21
CA SER A 190 -4.47 -11.56 9.51
C SER A 190 -4.81 -11.19 10.94
N HIS A 191 -3.89 -11.39 11.89
CA HIS A 191 -3.99 -10.83 13.24
C HIS A 191 -3.61 -9.35 13.28
N SER A 192 -3.04 -8.82 12.20
CA SER A 192 -2.57 -7.45 12.14
C SER A 192 -3.61 -6.51 11.50
N GLU A 193 -3.33 -5.21 11.60
CA GLU A 193 -4.04 -4.17 10.85
C GLU A 193 -4.03 -4.44 9.33
N LEU A 194 -3.01 -5.13 8.83
CA LEU A 194 -2.86 -5.45 7.41
C LEU A 194 -3.91 -6.45 6.92
N GLY A 195 -4.29 -7.43 7.74
CA GLY A 195 -5.36 -8.37 7.44
C GLY A 195 -6.71 -7.69 7.24
N PHE A 196 -7.04 -6.74 8.12
CA PHE A 196 -8.23 -5.91 7.96
C PHE A 196 -8.19 -5.15 6.63
N LEU A 197 -7.07 -4.50 6.31
CA LEU A 197 -6.94 -3.71 5.08
C LEU A 197 -7.05 -4.57 3.81
N ARG A 198 -6.50 -5.78 3.80
CA ARG A 198 -6.65 -6.74 2.69
C ARG A 198 -8.11 -7.11 2.48
N LEU A 199 -8.81 -7.50 3.55
CA LEU A 199 -10.22 -7.88 3.46
C LEU A 199 -11.12 -6.67 3.11
N ALA A 200 -10.82 -5.49 3.64
CA ALA A 200 -11.49 -4.24 3.30
C ALA A 200 -11.31 -3.88 1.82
N ASP A 201 -10.14 -4.13 1.24
CA ASP A 201 -9.88 -3.91 -0.19
C ASP A 201 -10.65 -4.90 -1.08
N LEU A 202 -10.78 -6.15 -0.65
CA LEU A 202 -11.64 -7.15 -1.30
C LEU A 202 -13.11 -6.70 -1.28
N LEU A 203 -13.66 -6.42 -0.09
CA LEU A 203 -15.04 -5.95 0.09
C LEU A 203 -15.32 -4.67 -0.71
N ALA A 204 -14.41 -3.70 -0.67
CA ALA A 204 -14.53 -2.47 -1.45
C ALA A 204 -14.49 -2.71 -2.96
N GLY A 205 -13.68 -3.68 -3.41
CA GLY A 205 -13.60 -4.09 -4.81
C GLY A 205 -14.93 -4.66 -5.31
N GLU A 206 -15.59 -5.50 -4.52
CA GLU A 206 -16.87 -6.08 -4.86
C GLU A 206 -18.01 -5.05 -4.80
N LEU A 207 -18.07 -4.23 -3.74
CA LEU A 207 -19.02 -3.11 -3.64
C LEU A 207 -18.90 -2.16 -4.83
N ALA A 208 -17.68 -1.86 -5.28
CA ALA A 208 -17.46 -1.02 -6.46
C ALA A 208 -17.96 -1.67 -7.77
N ARG A 209 -17.91 -2.99 -7.90
CA ARG A 209 -18.47 -3.70 -9.08
C ARG A 209 -19.99 -3.62 -9.12
N GLU A 210 -20.62 -3.70 -7.95
CA GLU A 210 -22.07 -3.63 -7.76
C GLU A 210 -22.62 -2.21 -7.73
N PHE A 211 -21.75 -1.23 -7.51
CA PHE A 211 -22.14 0.18 -7.45
C PHE A 211 -22.85 0.58 -8.74
N PRO A 212 -24.03 1.23 -8.66
CA PRO A 212 -24.76 1.60 -9.85
C PRO A 212 -23.87 2.50 -10.72
N ARG A 213 -23.83 2.22 -12.02
CA ARG A 213 -23.11 3.07 -12.96
C ARG A 213 -24.02 4.22 -13.33
N ALA A 214 -23.47 5.43 -13.47
CA ALA A 214 -24.21 6.54 -14.04
C ALA A 214 -24.75 6.08 -15.40
N SER A 215 -26.07 5.95 -15.54
CA SER A 215 -26.73 5.48 -16.76
C SER A 215 -26.25 6.36 -17.92
N GLN A 216 -25.36 5.79 -18.72
CA GLN A 216 -24.77 6.32 -19.95
C GLN A 216 -24.65 7.85 -19.97
N ALA A 217 -23.64 8.39 -19.28
CA ALA A 217 -23.07 9.65 -19.71
C ALA A 217 -22.83 9.55 -21.23
N PRO A 218 -23.26 10.54 -22.04
CA PRO A 218 -23.37 10.43 -23.50
C PRO A 218 -22.05 9.91 -24.06
N SER A 219 -22.02 8.66 -24.55
CA SER A 219 -20.86 7.90 -25.05
C SER A 219 -19.55 8.71 -25.04
N VAL A 220 -19.04 9.01 -23.85
CA VAL A 220 -17.76 9.72 -23.76
C VAL A 220 -16.76 8.62 -24.06
N GLU A 221 -16.17 8.68 -25.26
CA GLU A 221 -15.16 7.72 -25.65
C GLU A 221 -14.15 7.63 -24.50
N PRO A 222 -13.93 6.43 -23.93
CA PRO A 222 -13.10 6.30 -22.75
C PRO A 222 -11.74 6.93 -23.05
N PRO A 223 -11.14 7.66 -22.09
CA PRO A 223 -9.87 8.30 -22.33
C PRO A 223 -8.86 7.26 -22.78
N ARG A 224 -8.06 7.56 -23.79
CA ARG A 224 -7.08 6.62 -24.35
C ARG A 224 -5.68 7.12 -24.11
N ILE A 225 -4.82 6.22 -23.65
CA ILE A 225 -3.38 6.41 -23.61
C ILE A 225 -2.83 6.04 -24.99
N ALA A 226 -2.42 7.05 -25.76
CA ALA A 226 -1.79 6.88 -27.07
C ALA A 226 -0.36 6.37 -26.94
N SER A 227 0.41 6.92 -25.99
CA SER A 227 1.77 6.47 -25.69
C SER A 227 2.19 6.85 -24.28
N ALA A 228 3.09 6.04 -23.71
CA ALA A 228 3.74 6.32 -22.43
C ALA A 228 5.25 6.12 -22.59
N ARG A 229 6.01 7.12 -22.13
CA ARG A 229 7.48 7.11 -22.08
C ARG A 229 7.94 7.48 -20.69
N TRP A 230 9.08 6.96 -20.31
CA TRP A 230 9.69 7.31 -19.05
C TRP A 230 11.22 7.34 -19.19
N LYS A 231 11.89 8.02 -18.26
CA LYS A 231 13.35 7.97 -18.16
C LYS A 231 13.80 8.18 -16.73
N LEU A 232 14.94 7.61 -16.40
CA LEU A 232 15.70 8.00 -15.22
C LEU A 232 16.43 9.33 -15.51
N ASP A 233 16.61 10.18 -14.50
CA ASP A 233 17.25 11.50 -14.69
C ASP A 233 18.61 11.41 -15.42
N ASP A 234 19.37 10.32 -15.18
CA ASP A 234 20.71 10.10 -15.73
C ASP A 234 20.75 9.12 -16.93
N HIS A 235 19.60 8.76 -17.50
CA HIS A 235 19.51 7.82 -18.62
C HIS A 235 18.71 8.40 -19.82
N PRO A 236 18.95 7.88 -21.04
CA PRO A 236 18.12 8.22 -22.19
C PRO A 236 16.66 7.79 -21.99
N TRP A 237 15.76 8.35 -22.82
CA TRP A 237 14.36 7.94 -22.84
C TRP A 237 14.20 6.45 -23.13
N SER A 238 13.32 5.78 -22.38
CA SER A 238 12.91 4.42 -22.69
C SER A 238 12.25 4.38 -24.07
N ALA A 239 12.35 3.24 -24.75
CA ALA A 239 11.50 2.97 -25.92
C ALA A 239 10.01 3.03 -25.51
N ASP A 240 9.13 3.33 -26.46
CA ASP A 240 7.68 3.42 -26.23
C ASP A 240 7.15 2.12 -25.63
N ALA A 241 6.37 2.23 -24.54
CA ALA A 241 5.71 1.07 -23.91
C ALA A 241 4.60 0.42 -24.78
N ARG A 242 4.52 0.76 -26.07
CA ARG A 242 3.52 0.23 -27.01
C ARG A 242 3.72 -1.25 -27.35
N SER A 243 4.92 -1.80 -27.13
CA SER A 243 5.26 -3.19 -27.51
C SER A 243 5.29 -4.20 -26.36
N ALA A 244 4.94 -3.83 -25.12
CA ALA A 244 5.03 -4.74 -23.97
C ALA A 244 3.81 -5.67 -23.78
N SER A 245 2.89 -5.77 -24.77
CA SER A 245 1.68 -6.61 -24.69
C SER A 245 1.93 -8.12 -24.84
N SER A 246 3.16 -8.57 -25.09
CA SER A 246 3.46 -10.00 -24.99
C SER A 246 3.63 -10.36 -23.52
N GLY A 247 2.78 -11.23 -22.96
CA GLY A 247 2.76 -11.68 -21.56
C GLY A 247 4.01 -12.43 -21.05
N ARG A 248 5.19 -12.07 -21.53
CA ARG A 248 6.49 -12.46 -20.98
C ARG A 248 6.73 -11.59 -19.75
N ALA A 249 6.98 -12.23 -18.60
CA ALA A 249 7.40 -11.52 -17.40
C ALA A 249 8.51 -10.52 -17.75
N PRO A 250 8.38 -9.24 -17.34
CA PRO A 250 9.37 -8.22 -17.68
C PRO A 250 10.73 -8.72 -17.22
N THR A 251 11.64 -8.89 -18.17
CA THR A 251 13.07 -9.03 -17.85
C THR A 251 13.40 -7.79 -17.01
N PRO A 252 14.08 -7.92 -15.84
CA PRO A 252 14.25 -6.85 -14.85
C PRO A 252 15.21 -5.75 -15.34
N ALA A 253 14.94 -5.19 -16.52
CA ALA A 253 15.80 -4.23 -17.18
C ALA A 253 15.91 -2.93 -16.38
N HIS A 254 14.92 -2.62 -15.54
CA HIS A 254 14.84 -1.33 -14.86
C HIS A 254 14.21 -1.44 -13.46
N THR A 255 15.05 -1.84 -12.50
CA THR A 255 14.72 -1.74 -11.07
C THR A 255 15.19 -0.40 -10.53
N LEU A 256 14.28 0.38 -9.95
CA LEU A 256 14.53 1.67 -9.35
C LEU A 256 14.90 1.49 -7.88
N GLY A 257 16.13 1.85 -7.52
CA GLY A 257 16.59 1.90 -6.14
C GLY A 257 16.11 3.13 -5.37
N PRO A 258 16.42 3.21 -4.06
CA PRO A 258 16.05 4.35 -3.23
C PRO A 258 16.60 5.67 -3.78
N GLY A 259 15.77 6.70 -3.81
CA GLY A 259 16.15 8.03 -4.27
C GLY A 259 16.25 8.20 -5.78
N ALA A 260 16.15 7.11 -6.57
CA ALA A 260 16.09 7.17 -8.02
C ALA A 260 14.96 8.09 -8.49
N ARG A 261 15.22 8.89 -9.52
CA ARG A 261 14.28 9.88 -10.05
C ARG A 261 13.81 9.48 -11.44
N LEU A 262 12.50 9.36 -11.58
CA LEU A 262 11.81 9.00 -12.81
C LEU A 262 11.08 10.22 -13.37
N ARG A 263 11.28 10.52 -14.65
CA ARG A 263 10.43 11.44 -15.42
C ARG A 263 9.47 10.63 -16.27
N LEU A 264 8.22 11.06 -16.27
CA LEU A 264 7.11 10.39 -16.95
C LEU A 264 6.53 11.33 -17.99
N HIS A 265 6.34 10.83 -19.21
CA HIS A 265 5.61 11.51 -20.26
C HIS A 265 4.50 10.59 -20.74
N LEU A 266 3.28 11.10 -20.69
CA LEU A 266 2.09 10.38 -21.11
C LEU A 266 1.40 11.22 -22.20
N GLN A 267 1.05 10.57 -23.30
CA GLN A 267 0.21 11.15 -24.33
C GLN A 267 -1.12 10.41 -24.37
N GLY A 268 -2.22 11.14 -24.33
CA GLY A 268 -3.56 10.57 -24.38
C GLY A 268 -4.65 11.62 -24.61
N THR A 269 -5.89 11.27 -24.29
CA THR A 269 -7.04 12.18 -24.43
C THR A 269 -6.79 13.49 -23.63
N PRO A 270 -7.02 14.69 -24.20
CA PRO A 270 -6.87 15.97 -23.50
C PRO A 270 -7.87 16.19 -22.36
N GLY A 271 -7.49 17.04 -21.39
CA GLY A 271 -8.35 17.47 -20.27
C GLY A 271 -8.63 16.39 -19.21
N GLN A 272 -7.85 15.32 -19.22
CA GLN A 272 -8.05 14.16 -18.34
C GLN A 272 -7.12 14.21 -17.13
N ARG A 273 -7.37 13.34 -16.15
CA ARG A 273 -6.50 13.21 -14.96
C ARG A 273 -5.49 12.10 -15.18
N ALA A 274 -4.21 12.46 -15.30
CA ALA A 274 -3.13 11.50 -15.43
C ALA A 274 -2.43 11.25 -14.09
N MET A 275 -2.13 9.99 -13.76
CA MET A 275 -1.38 9.64 -12.55
C MET A 275 -0.54 8.36 -12.74
N LEU A 276 0.58 8.26 -12.02
CA LEU A 276 1.30 7.01 -11.81
C LEU A 276 0.82 6.38 -10.50
N ARG A 277 0.27 5.17 -10.58
CA ARG A 277 -0.11 4.37 -9.42
C ARG A 277 1.00 3.41 -9.06
N LEU A 278 1.33 3.40 -7.78
CA LEU A 278 2.28 2.52 -7.13
C LEU A 278 1.51 1.53 -6.24
N SER A 279 2.20 0.51 -5.74
CA SER A 279 1.64 -0.42 -4.76
C SER A 279 1.24 0.33 -3.47
N GLY A 280 0.29 -0.21 -2.71
CA GLY A 280 -0.18 0.40 -1.46
C GLY A 280 -1.04 1.66 -1.66
N GLY A 281 -1.63 1.86 -2.84
CA GLY A 281 -2.60 2.94 -3.10
C GLY A 281 -1.99 4.33 -3.34
N ARG A 282 -0.66 4.48 -3.27
CA ARG A 282 0.02 5.74 -3.56
C ARG A 282 -0.12 6.11 -5.03
N ALA A 283 -0.41 7.38 -5.29
CA ALA A 283 -0.53 7.93 -6.64
C ALA A 283 0.32 9.20 -6.78
N VAL A 284 1.04 9.32 -7.90
CA VAL A 284 1.82 10.50 -8.26
C VAL A 284 1.08 11.21 -9.40
N PRO A 285 0.61 12.46 -9.23
CA PRO A 285 -0.10 13.16 -10.29
C PRO A 285 0.86 13.51 -11.44
N LEU A 286 0.35 13.40 -12.67
CA LEU A 286 0.95 13.99 -13.85
C LEU A 286 0.12 15.22 -14.25
N PHE A 287 0.78 16.27 -14.73
CA PHE A 287 0.14 17.53 -15.11
C PHE A 287 0.09 17.66 -16.62
N GLU A 288 -1.05 18.09 -17.15
CA GLU A 288 -1.20 18.39 -18.57
C GLU A 288 -0.42 19.66 -18.93
N VAL A 289 0.67 19.51 -19.68
CA VAL A 289 1.54 20.64 -20.10
C VAL A 289 1.17 21.18 -21.48
N ALA A 290 0.44 20.38 -22.25
CA ALA A 290 -0.20 20.76 -23.52
C ALA A 290 -1.40 19.81 -23.72
N PRO A 291 -2.41 20.16 -24.53
CA PRO A 291 -3.57 19.31 -24.76
C PRO A 291 -3.18 17.85 -25.09
N GLY A 292 -3.56 16.92 -24.21
CA GLY A 292 -3.28 15.49 -24.31
C GLY A 292 -1.85 15.06 -23.94
N ARG A 293 -0.97 15.98 -23.52
CA ARG A 293 0.41 15.70 -23.09
C ARG A 293 0.56 15.97 -21.61
N TYR A 294 0.89 14.93 -20.86
CA TYR A 294 1.04 14.97 -19.42
C TYR A 294 2.48 14.66 -19.00
N GLU A 295 2.97 15.40 -18.02
CA GLU A 295 4.31 15.22 -17.46
C GLU A 295 4.26 15.07 -15.95
N GLY A 296 5.09 14.18 -15.41
CA GLY A 296 5.24 13.98 -13.98
C GLY A 296 6.65 13.58 -13.60
N ARG A 297 6.97 13.77 -12.32
CA ARG A 297 8.23 13.36 -11.72
C ARG A 297 7.94 12.52 -10.50
N TYR A 298 8.67 11.43 -10.36
CA TYR A 298 8.59 10.52 -9.24
C TYR A 298 9.98 10.28 -8.68
N ARG A 299 10.08 10.19 -7.35
CA ARG A 299 11.29 9.80 -6.64
C ARG A 299 10.96 8.61 -5.76
N ALA A 300 11.68 7.50 -5.96
CA ALA A 300 11.49 6.31 -5.16
C ALA A 300 11.83 6.61 -3.68
N SER A 301 10.87 6.36 -2.79
CA SER A 301 11.06 6.54 -1.35
C SER A 301 11.76 5.31 -0.75
N SER A 302 12.56 5.50 0.31
CA SER A 302 13.15 4.36 1.03
C SER A 302 12.07 3.42 1.56
N GLY A 303 12.30 2.11 1.47
CA GLY A 303 11.35 1.06 1.87
C GLY A 303 10.29 0.71 0.82
N GLU A 304 10.17 1.48 -0.27
CA GLU A 304 9.11 1.30 -1.26
C GLU A 304 9.35 0.08 -2.14
N HIS A 305 8.30 -0.74 -2.33
CA HIS A 305 8.31 -1.86 -3.26
C HIS A 305 7.07 -1.82 -4.14
N CYS A 306 7.25 -1.78 -5.45
CA CYS A 306 6.15 -1.83 -6.41
C CYS A 306 6.58 -2.54 -7.69
N ARG A 307 5.92 -3.66 -7.99
CA ARG A 307 6.06 -4.36 -9.26
C ARG A 307 5.03 -3.82 -10.26
N ALA A 308 5.47 -3.52 -11.48
CA ALA A 308 4.61 -3.08 -12.58
C ALA A 308 3.74 -1.85 -12.22
N PRO A 309 4.35 -0.69 -11.89
CA PRO A 309 3.58 0.52 -11.61
C PRO A 309 2.75 0.91 -12.85
N ARG A 310 1.56 1.47 -12.61
CA ARG A 310 0.57 1.72 -13.67
C ARG A 310 0.40 3.20 -13.94
N LEU A 311 0.57 3.63 -15.19
CA LEU A 311 0.08 4.93 -15.63
C LEU A 311 -1.41 4.83 -15.89
N VAL A 312 -2.18 5.75 -15.31
CA VAL A 312 -3.63 5.80 -15.43
C VAL A 312 -4.02 7.16 -15.99
N LEU A 313 -4.85 7.15 -17.02
CA LEU A 313 -5.51 8.34 -17.56
C LEU A 313 -7.01 8.21 -17.31
N ALA A 314 -7.52 9.01 -16.38
CA ALA A 314 -8.89 8.92 -15.90
C ALA A 314 -9.76 10.09 -16.40
N GLY A 315 -10.93 9.70 -16.86
CA GLY A 315 -12.07 10.53 -17.23
C GLY A 315 -12.54 11.41 -16.08
N PRO A 316 -13.20 12.55 -16.35
CA PRO A 316 -14.02 13.21 -15.33
C PRO A 316 -15.08 12.25 -14.78
N PHE A 317 -15.62 11.40 -15.65
CA PHE A 317 -16.54 10.33 -15.31
C PHE A 317 -15.77 9.02 -15.24
N GLY A 318 -14.63 8.96 -14.53
CA GLY A 318 -13.85 7.76 -14.11
C GLY A 318 -13.63 6.57 -15.05
N ALA A 319 -14.09 6.59 -16.30
CA ALA A 319 -13.58 5.75 -17.37
C ALA A 319 -12.07 5.99 -17.42
N ALA A 320 -11.28 4.93 -17.35
CA ALA A 320 -9.84 5.06 -17.29
C ALA A 320 -9.20 4.08 -18.27
N ASP A 321 -8.15 4.55 -18.94
CA ASP A 321 -7.19 3.67 -19.58
C ASP A 321 -5.95 3.59 -18.70
N ALA A 322 -5.36 2.41 -18.63
CA ALA A 322 -4.24 2.12 -17.76
C ALA A 322 -3.18 1.32 -18.51
N ARG A 323 -1.91 1.70 -18.32
CA ARG A 323 -0.76 0.97 -18.87
C ARG A 323 0.23 0.64 -17.78
N GLU A 324 0.57 -0.63 -17.70
CA GLU A 324 1.68 -1.09 -16.87
C GLU A 324 3.01 -0.62 -17.47
N LEU A 325 3.87 -0.10 -16.61
CA LEU A 325 5.24 0.20 -16.97
C LEU A 325 6.10 -1.04 -16.71
N PRO A 326 7.04 -1.38 -17.61
CA PRO A 326 8.01 -2.44 -17.40
C PRO A 326 9.12 -1.98 -16.44
N LEU A 327 8.71 -1.59 -15.24
CA LEU A 327 9.53 -1.04 -14.17
C LEU A 327 9.28 -1.82 -12.88
N CYS A 328 10.30 -1.96 -12.07
CA CYS A 328 10.17 -2.37 -10.68
C CYS A 328 10.69 -1.24 -9.80
N VAL A 329 9.94 -0.81 -8.80
CA VAL A 329 10.49 0.00 -7.70
C VAL A 329 10.90 -0.96 -6.61
N ASP A 330 12.19 -1.00 -6.30
CA ASP A 330 12.70 -1.75 -5.15
C ASP A 330 13.71 -0.90 -4.39
N ALA A 331 13.14 -0.08 -3.52
CA ALA A 331 13.83 0.81 -2.62
C ALA A 331 13.89 0.27 -1.18
N ARG A 332 13.59 -1.02 -0.98
CA ARG A 332 13.82 -1.69 0.29
C ARG A 332 15.32 -1.72 0.61
N LEU A 333 15.65 -1.60 1.88
CA LEU A 333 17.03 -1.67 2.35
C LEU A 333 17.41 -3.13 2.60
N PRO A 334 18.63 -3.56 2.25
CA PRO A 334 19.11 -4.88 2.64
C PRO A 334 19.27 -4.96 4.17
N GLY A 335 19.18 -6.16 4.72
CA GLY A 335 19.32 -6.39 6.16
C GLY A 335 20.71 -5.99 6.68
N ARG A 336 20.78 -5.64 7.96
CA ARG A 336 22.03 -5.33 8.66
C ARG A 336 22.94 -6.56 8.75
N PRO A 337 24.22 -6.50 8.35
CA PRO A 337 25.16 -7.60 8.56
C PRO A 337 25.30 -7.97 10.03
N LEU A 338 25.52 -9.25 10.31
CA LEU A 338 25.68 -9.76 11.67
C LEU A 338 27.15 -9.74 12.10
N GLU A 339 27.40 -9.56 13.40
CA GLU A 339 28.69 -9.87 14.05
C GLU A 339 29.94 -9.49 13.25
N LEU A 340 30.26 -8.19 13.17
CA LEU A 340 31.53 -7.75 12.58
C LEU A 340 32.68 -8.08 13.53
N LEU A 341 33.66 -8.82 13.04
CA LEU A 341 34.91 -9.14 13.71
C LEU A 341 36.04 -8.39 13.01
N VAL A 342 36.92 -7.79 13.81
CA VAL A 342 38.05 -6.98 13.33
C VAL A 342 39.32 -7.52 13.97
N GLN A 343 40.23 -8.06 13.16
CA GLN A 343 41.50 -8.61 13.62
C GLN A 343 42.66 -7.93 12.90
N ARG A 344 43.63 -7.39 13.64
CA ARG A 344 44.85 -6.84 13.05
C ARG A 344 45.84 -7.96 12.74
N ARG A 345 46.42 -7.96 11.53
CA ARG A 345 47.50 -8.87 11.09
C ARG A 345 48.61 -8.06 10.43
N GLY A 346 49.59 -7.65 11.22
CA GLY A 346 50.68 -6.79 10.77
C GLY A 346 50.18 -5.41 10.31
N GLN A 347 50.38 -5.13 9.01
CA GLN A 347 49.96 -3.87 8.34
C GLN A 347 48.55 -3.94 7.74
N GLU A 348 47.83 -5.05 7.93
CA GLU A 348 46.46 -5.21 7.45
C GLU A 348 45.48 -5.41 8.61
N VAL A 349 44.23 -5.06 8.36
CA VAL A 349 43.07 -5.40 9.19
C VAL A 349 42.20 -6.36 8.40
N GLU A 350 41.99 -7.53 8.99
CA GLU A 350 41.06 -8.54 8.50
C GLU A 350 39.68 -8.27 9.13
N LEU A 351 38.69 -8.14 8.27
CA LEU A 351 37.29 -7.90 8.62
C LEU A 351 36.49 -9.15 8.25
N ARG A 352 35.64 -9.64 9.15
CA ARG A 352 34.73 -10.77 8.92
C ARG A 352 33.34 -10.45 9.46
N TRP A 353 32.29 -10.84 8.76
CA TRP A 353 30.92 -10.59 9.21
C TRP A 353 29.98 -11.72 8.79
N GLY A 354 28.87 -11.86 9.52
CA GLY A 354 27.78 -12.73 9.14
C GLY A 354 26.88 -12.08 8.09
N CYS A 355 26.30 -12.90 7.21
CA CYS A 355 25.21 -12.48 6.36
C CYS A 355 24.04 -12.00 7.23
N PRO A 356 23.32 -10.91 6.87
CA PRO A 356 22.07 -10.60 7.53
C PRO A 356 21.19 -11.86 7.58
N PRO A 357 20.54 -12.15 8.73
CA PRO A 357 19.66 -13.31 8.82
C PRO A 357 18.65 -13.16 7.70
N ARG A 358 18.41 -14.16 6.85
CA ARG A 358 17.41 -14.05 5.77
C ARG A 358 16.03 -13.99 6.40
N PRO A 359 15.34 -12.84 6.51
CA PRO A 359 14.06 -12.81 7.19
C PRO A 359 12.98 -12.47 6.16
N SER A 360 12.03 -13.37 5.96
CA SER A 360 10.92 -13.25 5.00
C SER A 360 11.33 -13.35 3.51
N PRO A 361 10.47 -13.91 2.65
CA PRO A 361 10.57 -13.84 1.18
C PRO A 361 10.64 -12.40 0.62
N THR A 362 10.45 -11.39 1.48
CA THR A 362 10.58 -9.97 1.14
C THR A 362 11.99 -9.41 1.34
N ALA A 363 12.96 -10.19 1.83
CA ALA A 363 14.33 -9.76 2.01
C ALA A 363 14.99 -9.36 0.67
N VAL A 364 15.64 -8.21 0.65
CA VAL A 364 16.37 -7.73 -0.52
C VAL A 364 17.65 -8.54 -0.69
N GLU A 365 17.89 -9.01 -1.90
CA GLU A 365 19.12 -9.73 -2.23
C GLU A 365 20.35 -8.80 -2.06
N VAL A 366 21.31 -9.27 -1.26
CA VAL A 366 22.59 -8.59 -1.05
C VAL A 366 23.49 -8.87 -2.24
N SER A 367 23.83 -7.81 -2.99
CA SER A 367 24.71 -7.90 -4.17
C SER A 367 26.19 -7.72 -3.85
N ALA A 368 26.49 -6.98 -2.76
CA ALA A 368 27.83 -6.70 -2.26
C ALA A 368 27.74 -6.16 -0.81
N TYR A 369 28.89 -5.96 -0.19
CA TYR A 369 29.08 -5.24 1.06
C TYR A 369 29.98 -4.04 0.82
N VAL A 370 29.65 -2.91 1.43
CA VAL A 370 30.47 -1.68 1.38
C VAL A 370 31.17 -1.52 2.73
N ILE A 371 32.49 -1.39 2.66
CA ILE A 371 33.36 -1.26 3.84
C ILE A 371 33.69 0.21 4.03
N HIS A 372 33.48 0.71 5.24
CA HIS A 372 33.82 2.06 5.63
C HIS A 372 34.84 2.07 6.77
N GLU A 373 35.76 3.01 6.72
CA GLU A 373 36.60 3.40 7.86
C GLU A 373 36.00 4.65 8.49
N ARG A 374 35.90 4.68 9.81
CA ARG A 374 35.63 5.90 10.57
C ARG A 374 36.94 6.43 11.12
N THR A 375 37.30 7.65 10.72
CA THR A 375 38.48 8.34 11.26
C THR A 375 38.26 8.77 12.72
N ALA A 376 39.33 9.09 13.45
CA ALA A 376 39.25 9.68 14.80
C ALA A 376 38.39 10.96 14.86
N ARG A 377 38.27 11.70 13.74
CA ARG A 377 37.41 12.90 13.62
C ARG A 377 35.96 12.57 13.30
N GLY A 378 35.60 11.30 13.19
CA GLY A 378 34.26 10.83 12.91
C GLY A 378 33.86 10.80 11.42
N ALA A 379 34.74 11.23 10.51
CA ALA A 379 34.47 11.16 9.07
C ALA A 379 34.49 9.71 8.58
N LEU A 380 33.54 9.36 7.70
CA LEU A 380 33.46 8.04 7.05
C LEU A 380 34.15 8.07 5.69
N ARG A 381 34.98 7.07 5.43
CA ARG A 381 35.67 6.86 4.15
C ARG A 381 35.36 5.47 3.61
N GLU A 382 34.81 5.38 2.40
CA GLU A 382 34.63 4.09 1.70
C GLU A 382 36.00 3.50 1.37
N LEU A 383 36.25 2.27 1.82
CA LEU A 383 37.49 1.53 1.56
C LEU A 383 37.36 0.62 0.33
N GLY A 384 36.15 0.15 0.04
CA GLY A 384 35.89 -0.71 -1.09
C GLY A 384 34.57 -1.47 -0.98
N ARG A 385 34.32 -2.29 -2.01
CA ARG A 385 33.14 -3.14 -2.13
C ARG A 385 33.58 -4.58 -2.36
N VAL A 386 32.97 -5.51 -1.63
CA VAL A 386 33.31 -6.93 -1.70
C VAL A 386 32.05 -7.78 -1.74
N ARG A 387 32.10 -8.97 -2.32
CA ARG A 387 30.98 -9.91 -2.33
C ARG A 387 31.07 -10.96 -1.23
N ASP A 388 32.29 -11.26 -0.81
CA ASP A 388 32.58 -12.22 0.24
C ASP A 388 32.25 -11.66 1.62
N LEU A 389 32.13 -12.55 2.61
CA LEU A 389 31.89 -12.23 4.02
C LEU A 389 33.17 -11.89 4.79
N GLU A 390 34.26 -11.63 4.06
CA GLU A 390 35.54 -11.23 4.59
C GLU A 390 36.26 -10.25 3.67
N ALA A 391 37.10 -9.39 4.25
CA ALA A 391 37.94 -8.46 3.51
C ALA A 391 39.22 -8.15 4.28
N ARG A 392 40.27 -7.80 3.54
CA ARG A 392 41.52 -7.27 4.10
C ARG A 392 41.70 -5.84 3.63
N VAL A 393 41.95 -4.94 4.58
CA VAL A 393 42.17 -3.53 4.31
C VAL A 393 43.47 -3.06 4.98
N PRO A 394 44.20 -2.09 4.41
CA PRO A 394 45.38 -1.55 5.06
C PRO A 394 45.06 -0.96 6.44
N ALA A 395 45.84 -1.32 7.45
CA ALA A 395 45.75 -0.74 8.78
C ALA A 395 46.24 0.72 8.72
N ARG A 396 45.42 1.65 9.20
CA ARG A 396 45.80 3.07 9.30
C ARG A 396 45.83 3.51 10.74
N SER A 397 46.77 4.39 11.08
CA SER A 397 46.96 4.90 12.42
C SER A 397 45.84 5.84 12.88
N ASP A 398 45.08 6.44 11.96
CA ASP A 398 44.00 7.38 12.24
C ASP A 398 42.59 6.74 12.23
N ALA A 399 42.50 5.43 12.01
CA ALA A 399 41.25 4.69 12.02
C ALA A 399 40.72 4.51 13.45
N ALA A 400 39.54 5.04 13.74
CA ALA A 400 38.82 4.83 15.00
C ALA A 400 37.94 3.58 14.98
N GLY A 401 37.56 3.11 13.79
CA GLY A 401 36.77 1.88 13.63
C GLY A 401 36.40 1.59 12.19
N TYR A 402 35.74 0.45 12.01
CA TYR A 402 35.31 -0.06 10.73
C TYR A 402 33.79 -0.32 10.75
N ALA A 403 33.17 -0.13 9.59
CA ALA A 403 31.80 -0.55 9.34
C ALA A 403 31.67 -1.36 8.08
N VAL A 404 30.70 -2.26 8.12
CA VAL A 404 30.24 -3.00 6.95
C VAL A 404 28.73 -2.82 6.82
N ALA A 405 28.29 -2.44 5.63
CA ALA A 405 26.88 -2.34 5.26
C ALA A 405 26.59 -3.21 4.04
N ALA A 406 25.43 -3.87 4.03
CA ALA A 406 24.97 -4.62 2.86
C ALA A 406 24.51 -3.65 1.75
N LEU A 407 24.74 -4.01 0.49
CA LEU A 407 24.34 -3.25 -0.69
C LEU A 407 23.41 -4.11 -1.56
N SER A 408 22.21 -3.63 -1.84
CA SER A 408 21.29 -4.30 -2.75
C SER A 408 21.74 -4.20 -4.22
N ALA A 409 21.18 -5.05 -5.08
CA ALA A 409 21.37 -4.94 -6.53
C ALA A 409 20.91 -3.58 -7.11
N THR A 410 20.05 -2.85 -6.38
CA THR A 410 19.56 -1.52 -6.76
C THR A 410 20.43 -0.37 -6.22
N GLY A 411 21.53 -0.69 -5.52
CA GLY A 411 22.42 0.28 -4.90
C GLY A 411 21.92 0.82 -3.54
N ALA A 412 20.88 0.22 -2.96
CA ALA A 412 20.40 0.57 -1.63
C ALA A 412 21.40 0.09 -0.58
N LEU A 413 21.87 1.00 0.28
CA LEU A 413 22.76 0.66 1.39
C LEU A 413 21.93 0.40 2.65
N GLY A 414 22.10 -0.78 3.23
CA GLY A 414 21.45 -1.17 4.49
C GLY A 414 22.14 -0.55 5.70
N ASP A 415 21.60 -0.83 6.88
CA ASP A 415 22.20 -0.36 8.13
C ASP A 415 23.58 -1.01 8.36
N PRO A 416 24.62 -0.21 8.66
CA PRO A 416 25.95 -0.74 8.95
C PRO A 416 26.02 -1.44 10.31
N VAL A 417 26.89 -2.43 10.42
CA VAL A 417 27.45 -2.89 11.69
C VAL A 417 28.81 -2.23 11.92
N TRP A 418 29.05 -1.77 13.15
CA TRP A 418 30.23 -0.98 13.52
C TRP A 418 31.05 -1.69 14.58
N VAL A 419 32.38 -1.63 14.46
CA VAL A 419 33.32 -2.08 15.49
C VAL A 419 34.52 -1.12 15.57
N ALA A 420 34.95 -0.83 16.79
CA ALA A 420 36.13 0.01 17.05
C ALA A 420 37.40 -0.65 16.52
N ALA A 421 38.38 0.16 16.10
CA ALA A 421 39.66 -0.37 15.66
C ALA A 421 40.37 -1.06 16.84
N PRO A 422 41.03 -2.22 16.62
CA PRO A 422 41.81 -2.86 17.66
C PRO A 422 42.93 -1.92 18.11
N ALA A 423 43.13 -1.82 19.42
CA ALA A 423 44.23 -1.03 19.98
C ALA A 423 45.56 -1.48 19.35
N GLN A 424 46.46 -0.54 19.10
CA GLN A 424 47.84 -0.88 18.79
C GLN A 424 48.40 -1.61 20.02
N VAL A 425 48.54 -2.93 19.92
CA VAL A 425 49.43 -3.65 20.82
C VAL A 425 50.79 -3.04 20.54
N ALA A 426 51.30 -2.25 21.49
CA ALA A 426 52.65 -1.73 21.43
C ALA A 426 53.54 -2.92 21.14
N ALA A 427 54.38 -2.84 20.10
CA ALA A 427 55.34 -3.87 19.76
C ALA A 427 56.49 -3.92 20.80
N ASP A 428 56.15 -3.75 22.07
CA ASP A 428 57.02 -3.79 23.23
C ASP A 428 57.17 -5.26 23.65
N GLY A 429 57.85 -5.97 22.77
CA GLY A 429 58.36 -7.31 22.98
C GLY A 429 59.61 -7.42 22.14
N GLU A 430 60.59 -6.56 22.42
CA GLU A 430 61.98 -6.84 22.08
C GLU A 430 62.26 -8.27 22.58
N GLU A 431 62.34 -9.23 21.64
CA GLU A 431 63.03 -10.48 21.87
C GLU A 431 64.44 -10.10 22.30
N SER A 432 64.67 -10.12 23.61
CA SER A 432 65.99 -10.01 24.19
C SER A 432 66.77 -11.23 23.66
N PRO A 433 67.83 -11.04 22.84
CA PRO A 433 68.63 -12.16 22.38
C PRO A 433 69.43 -12.67 23.57
N GLU A 434 69.23 -13.94 23.95
CA GLU A 434 70.16 -14.70 24.80
C GLU A 434 71.39 -15.16 24.02
#